data_AF-A0A8J2L6W5-F1
#
_entry.id   AF-A0A8J2L6W5-F1
#
_cell.length_a   1.000
_cell.length_b   1.000
_cell.length_c   1.000
_cell.angle_alpha   90.00
_cell.angle_beta   90.00
_cell.angle_gamma   90.00
#
_symmetry.space_group_name_H-M   'P 1'
#
loop_
_entity.id
_entity.type
_entity.pdbx_description
1 polymer ?
#
loop_
_entity_poly.entity_id
_entity_poly.type
_entity_poly.pdbx_seq_one_letter_code
_entity_poly.pdbx_strand_id
1 'polypeptide(L)'
;VRDLKPANHEQPSRREGIPKHPVSTLDELEKLNAYCFLPHNASNLASSLTLVGGRSLKDATANIMAEIMSDGLAMGYNWAGTKRGETHKLSFKNLKLVSVVYDAIRKMRSTQGVMGAVQRLLLELGPVGYFPTRQAGYLL
;
A
#
# COMPACT_ATOMS: atom_id res chain seq x y z
N VAL A 1 -37.36 -30.81 -13.71
CA VAL A 1 -37.15 -29.42 -13.21
C VAL A 1 -36.11 -29.52 -12.12
N ARG A 2 -34.86 -29.15 -12.39
CA ARG A 2 -33.76 -29.19 -11.41
C ARG A 2 -33.40 -27.76 -11.09
N ASP A 3 -33.48 -27.44 -9.81
CA ASP A 3 -33.35 -26.10 -9.26
C ASP A 3 -31.99 -25.49 -9.60
N LEU A 4 -32.04 -24.34 -10.27
CA LEU A 4 -30.92 -23.44 -10.46
C LEU A 4 -30.56 -22.86 -9.10
N LYS A 5 -29.39 -23.20 -8.57
CA LYS A 5 -28.76 -22.51 -7.45
C LYS A 5 -28.30 -21.13 -7.95
N PRO A 6 -28.84 -19.99 -7.46
CA PRO A 6 -28.26 -18.70 -7.76
C PRO A 6 -27.29 -18.27 -6.65
N ALA A 7 -26.50 -17.24 -6.97
CA ALA A 7 -25.56 -16.52 -6.11
C ALA A 7 -24.19 -17.16 -5.90
N ASN A 8 -23.39 -17.17 -6.98
CA ASN A 8 -21.99 -16.76 -6.82
C ASN A 8 -22.02 -15.29 -6.36
N HIS A 9 -21.80 -15.07 -5.06
CA HIS A 9 -21.37 -13.76 -4.59
C HIS A 9 -19.97 -13.50 -5.13
N GLU A 10 -19.90 -12.97 -6.35
CA GLU A 10 -18.70 -12.29 -6.82
C GLU A 10 -18.47 -11.10 -5.89
N GLN A 11 -17.48 -11.23 -5.01
CA GLN A 11 -17.05 -10.14 -4.15
C GLN A 11 -16.53 -9.00 -5.04
N PRO A 12 -17.04 -7.76 -4.89
CA PRO A 12 -16.53 -6.64 -5.65
C PRO A 12 -15.26 -6.15 -4.96
N SER A 13 -14.07 -6.62 -5.36
CA SER A 13 -12.85 -6.19 -4.65
C SER A 13 -11.62 -5.93 -5.52
N ARG A 14 -11.78 -5.60 -6.80
CA ARG A 14 -10.68 -4.98 -7.57
C ARG A 14 -11.10 -3.58 -7.96
N ARG A 15 -10.56 -2.57 -7.28
CA ARG A 15 -10.74 -1.15 -7.61
C ARG A 15 -10.26 -0.93 -9.04
N GLU A 16 -11.19 -0.90 -9.98
CA GLU A 16 -10.89 -0.70 -11.40
C GLU A 16 -10.15 0.63 -11.58
N GLY A 17 -9.05 0.61 -12.33
CA GLY A 17 -8.32 1.81 -12.73
C GLY A 17 -7.02 2.12 -11.98
N ILE A 18 -6.59 1.35 -10.97
CA ILE A 18 -5.23 1.49 -10.43
C ILE A 18 -4.24 0.87 -11.43
N PRO A 19 -3.23 1.61 -11.93
CA PRO A 19 -2.22 1.03 -12.82
C PRO A 19 -1.53 -0.17 -12.16
N LYS A 20 -1.27 -1.22 -12.94
CA LYS A 20 -0.60 -2.42 -12.45
C LYS A 20 0.79 -2.04 -11.96
N HIS A 21 1.12 -2.45 -10.73
CA HIS A 21 2.42 -2.28 -10.11
C HIS A 21 2.95 -3.65 -9.63
N PRO A 22 4.28 -3.86 -9.53
CA PRO A 22 5.34 -2.87 -9.75
C PRO A 22 5.55 -2.51 -11.22
N VAL A 23 5.79 -1.22 -11.49
CA VAL A 23 6.14 -0.73 -12.84
C VAL A 23 7.61 -0.98 -13.15
N SER A 24 7.90 -1.34 -14.40
CA SER A 24 9.24 -1.74 -14.83
C SER A 24 9.84 -0.79 -15.86
N THR A 25 9.00 0.01 -16.53
CA THR A 25 9.43 0.94 -17.57
C THR A 25 9.17 2.40 -17.18
N LEU A 26 9.90 3.32 -17.83
CA LEU A 26 9.71 4.76 -17.63
C LEU A 26 8.30 5.21 -18.04
N ASP A 27 7.79 4.70 -19.15
CA ASP A 27 6.44 5.01 -19.66
C ASP A 27 5.34 4.56 -18.67
N GLU A 28 5.47 3.37 -18.07
CA GLU A 28 4.55 2.91 -17.02
C GLU A 28 4.61 3.80 -15.78
N LEU A 29 5.81 4.24 -15.38
CA LEU A 29 5.99 5.15 -14.25
C LEU A 29 5.41 6.54 -14.53
N GLU A 30 5.53 7.03 -15.76
CA GLU A 30 4.91 8.29 -16.18
C GLU A 30 3.38 8.20 -16.15
N LYS A 31 2.80 7.09 -16.63
CA LYS A 31 1.36 6.81 -16.52
C LYS A 31 0.89 6.73 -15.08
N LEU A 32 1.63 6.06 -14.22
CA LEU A 32 1.33 5.98 -12.79
C LEU A 32 1.44 7.37 -12.13
N ASN A 33 2.47 8.13 -12.48
CA ASN A 33 2.65 9.48 -11.96
C ASN A 33 1.53 10.42 -12.43
N ALA A 34 1.12 10.33 -13.70
CA ALA A 34 -0.03 11.04 -14.27
C ALA A 34 -1.34 10.67 -13.55
N TYR A 35 -1.55 9.37 -13.27
CA TYR A 35 -2.68 8.88 -12.49
C TYR A 35 -2.77 9.55 -11.11
N CYS A 36 -1.63 9.80 -10.46
CA CYS A 36 -1.54 10.47 -9.15
C CYS A 36 -1.83 11.98 -9.17
N PHE A 37 -1.97 12.64 -10.34
CA PHE A 37 -2.37 14.05 -10.37
C PHE A 37 -3.84 14.25 -10.00
N LEU A 38 -4.68 13.23 -10.18
CA LEU A 38 -6.07 13.26 -9.76
C LEU A 38 -6.15 12.97 -8.24
N PRO A 39 -6.69 13.89 -7.41
CA PRO A 39 -6.66 13.75 -5.95
C PRO A 39 -7.31 12.45 -5.43
N HIS A 40 -8.42 12.04 -6.03
CA HIS A 40 -9.10 10.80 -5.69
C HIS A 40 -8.21 9.57 -5.93
N ASN A 41 -7.52 9.55 -7.07
CA ASN A 41 -6.62 8.47 -7.47
C ASN A 41 -5.38 8.40 -6.57
N ALA A 42 -4.79 9.55 -6.25
CA ALA A 42 -3.71 9.66 -5.28
C ALA A 42 -4.13 9.10 -3.91
N SER A 43 -5.31 9.48 -3.41
CA SER A 43 -5.82 8.98 -2.13
C SER A 43 -6.08 7.47 -2.15
N ASN A 44 -6.62 6.95 -3.26
CA ASN A 44 -6.88 5.53 -3.43
C ASN A 44 -5.60 4.71 -3.43
N LEU A 45 -4.59 5.15 -4.19
CA LEU A 45 -3.28 4.51 -4.23
C LEU A 45 -2.57 4.61 -2.86
N ALA A 46 -2.60 5.77 -2.21
CA ALA A 46 -2.05 5.90 -0.86
C ALA A 46 -2.71 4.91 0.12
N SER A 47 -4.02 4.70 0.00
CA SER A 47 -4.78 3.79 0.88
C SER A 47 -4.57 2.30 0.53
N SER A 48 -4.19 1.94 -0.70
CA SER A 48 -3.75 0.57 -0.97
C SER A 48 -2.34 0.34 -0.43
N LEU A 49 -1.44 1.32 -0.59
CA LEU A 49 -0.05 1.24 -0.12
C LEU A 49 0.07 1.21 1.40
N THR A 50 -0.91 1.74 2.16
CA THR A 50 -0.93 1.59 3.62
C THR A 50 -0.96 0.13 4.08
N LEU A 51 -1.46 -0.80 3.24
CA LEU A 51 -1.56 -2.22 3.58
C LEU A 51 -0.21 -2.94 3.52
N VAL A 52 0.75 -2.42 2.75
CA VAL A 52 2.07 -3.02 2.59
C VAL A 52 2.85 -3.02 3.92
N GLY A 53 2.71 -1.94 4.69
CA GLY A 53 3.23 -1.88 6.06
C GLY A 53 4.76 -1.86 6.19
N GLY A 54 5.23 -1.85 7.44
CA GLY A 54 6.63 -1.93 7.83
C GLY A 54 6.80 -1.76 9.34
N ARG A 55 7.87 -2.34 9.91
CA ARG A 55 8.17 -2.22 11.36
C ARG A 55 8.79 -0.87 11.70
N SER A 56 9.41 -0.22 10.74
CA SER A 56 10.01 1.10 10.86
C SER A 56 9.63 1.98 9.65
N LEU A 57 9.87 3.29 9.76
CA LEU A 57 9.71 4.23 8.63
C LEU A 57 10.55 3.79 7.43
N LYS A 58 11.78 3.34 7.68
CA LYS A 58 12.69 2.87 6.64
C LYS A 58 12.13 1.64 5.93
N ASP A 59 11.65 0.65 6.70
CA ASP A 59 11.10 -0.59 6.14
C ASP A 59 9.81 -0.33 5.37
N ALA A 60 8.91 0.49 5.92
CA ALA A 60 7.66 0.86 5.25
C ALA A 60 7.94 1.57 3.92
N THR A 61 8.92 2.49 3.91
CA THR A 61 9.33 3.18 2.68
C THR A 61 9.91 2.20 1.66
N ALA A 62 10.80 1.29 2.08
CA ALA A 62 11.39 0.29 1.20
C ALA A 62 10.35 -0.65 0.60
N ASN A 63 9.43 -1.17 1.42
CA ASN A 63 8.37 -2.08 0.96
C ASN A 63 7.40 -1.37 0.00
N ILE A 64 6.98 -0.13 0.32
CA ILE A 64 6.12 0.66 -0.56
C ILE A 64 6.81 0.91 -1.90
N MET A 65 8.09 1.26 -1.91
CA MET A 65 8.84 1.49 -3.15
C MET A 65 8.95 0.21 -3.99
N ALA A 66 9.21 -0.94 -3.35
CA ALA A 66 9.26 -2.23 -4.02
C ALA A 66 7.90 -2.66 -4.61
N GLU A 67 6.80 -2.28 -3.95
CA GLU A 67 5.45 -2.51 -4.45
C GLU A 67 5.14 -1.66 -5.69
N ILE A 68 5.69 -0.45 -5.76
CA ILE A 68 5.41 0.51 -6.82
C ILE A 68 6.28 0.31 -8.06
N MET A 69 7.58 0.07 -7.90
CA MET A 69 8.52 0.00 -9.03
C MET A 69 9.57 -1.09 -8.86
N SER A 70 10.01 -1.64 -9.99
CA SER A 70 11.10 -2.61 -10.02
C SER A 70 12.44 -1.99 -9.63
N ASP A 71 13.33 -2.81 -9.06
CA ASP A 71 14.69 -2.39 -8.67
C ASP A 71 15.49 -1.83 -9.86
N GLY A 72 15.35 -2.45 -11.04
CA GLY A 72 16.03 -2.00 -12.26
C GLY A 72 15.63 -0.58 -12.67
N LEU A 73 14.34 -0.23 -12.54
CA LEU A 73 13.88 1.13 -12.78
C LEU A 73 14.36 2.08 -11.66
N ALA A 74 14.27 1.65 -10.40
CA ALA A 74 14.69 2.46 -9.25
C ALA A 74 16.18 2.86 -9.28
N MET A 75 17.05 2.00 -9.84
CA MET A 75 18.49 2.29 -10.00
C MET A 75 18.77 3.53 -10.86
N GLY A 76 17.88 3.85 -11.81
CA GLY A 76 17.94 5.03 -12.67
C GLY A 76 17.57 6.34 -11.98
N TYR A 77 17.14 6.29 -10.72
CA TYR A 77 16.68 7.46 -9.96
C TYR A 77 17.57 7.74 -8.74
N ASN A 78 17.50 8.98 -8.27
CA ASN A 78 17.88 9.36 -6.91
C ASN A 78 16.99 10.52 -6.43
N TRP A 79 17.16 10.95 -5.17
CA TRP A 79 16.27 11.95 -4.57
C TRP A 79 16.21 13.27 -5.35
N ALA A 80 17.37 13.81 -5.74
CA ALA A 80 17.48 15.14 -6.34
C ALA A 80 17.57 15.14 -7.88
N GLY A 81 17.84 14.00 -8.50
CA GLY A 81 18.38 13.89 -9.84
C GLY A 81 19.90 14.09 -9.86
N THR A 82 20.57 13.59 -10.89
CA THR A 82 21.98 13.93 -11.16
C THR A 82 22.21 14.00 -12.66
N LYS A 83 22.87 15.08 -13.09
CA LYS A 83 23.46 15.21 -14.43
C LYS A 83 24.95 15.42 -14.22
N ARG A 84 25.74 14.34 -14.24
CA ARG A 84 27.21 14.44 -14.13
C ARG A 84 27.86 13.49 -15.13
N GLY A 85 28.50 14.06 -16.14
CA GLY A 85 29.15 13.29 -17.21
C GLY A 85 28.18 12.29 -17.85
N GLU A 86 28.64 11.05 -17.99
CA GLU A 86 27.87 9.94 -18.58
C GLU A 86 26.79 9.37 -17.65
N THR A 87 26.78 9.73 -16.37
CA THR A 87 25.78 9.26 -15.42
C THR A 87 24.63 10.26 -15.32
N HIS A 88 23.49 9.88 -15.89
CA HIS A 88 22.23 10.59 -15.75
C HIS A 88 21.28 9.81 -14.84
N LYS A 89 20.88 10.42 -13.71
CA LYS A 89 19.84 9.89 -12.83
C LYS A 89 18.66 10.84 -12.76
N LEU A 90 17.46 10.27 -12.83
CA LEU A 90 16.20 10.99 -12.73
C LEU A 90 15.88 11.33 -11.26
N SER A 91 15.02 12.33 -11.07
CA SER A 91 14.73 12.92 -9.76
C SER A 91 13.43 12.37 -9.18
N PHE A 92 13.49 11.73 -8.01
CA PHE A 92 12.29 11.26 -7.31
C PHE A 92 11.44 12.42 -6.80
N LYS A 93 12.05 13.46 -6.22
CA LYS A 93 11.29 14.56 -5.58
C LYS A 93 10.32 15.29 -6.53
N ASN A 94 10.54 15.17 -7.84
CA ASN A 94 9.69 15.78 -8.87
C ASN A 94 8.47 14.92 -9.22
N LEU A 95 8.42 13.66 -8.79
CA LEU A 95 7.27 12.78 -9.03
C LEU A 95 6.16 13.09 -8.04
N LYS A 96 4.93 13.22 -8.54
CA LYS A 96 3.72 13.30 -7.73
C LYS A 96 3.55 12.06 -6.87
N LEU A 97 3.99 10.90 -7.37
CA LEU A 97 4.06 9.63 -6.64
C LEU A 97 4.72 9.76 -5.26
N VAL A 98 5.74 10.61 -5.10
CA VAL A 98 6.40 10.81 -3.80
C VAL A 98 5.44 11.35 -2.74
N SER A 99 4.54 12.26 -3.12
CA SER A 99 3.51 12.75 -2.19
C SER A 99 2.55 11.62 -1.76
N VAL A 100 2.22 10.71 -2.66
CA VAL A 100 1.37 9.54 -2.36
C VAL A 100 2.05 8.60 -1.37
N VAL A 101 3.36 8.37 -1.54
CA VAL A 101 4.17 7.56 -0.60
C VAL A 101 4.19 8.22 0.79
N TYR A 102 4.42 9.53 0.87
CA TYR A 102 4.35 10.26 2.14
C TYR A 102 2.98 10.15 2.81
N ASP A 103 1.91 10.30 2.04
CA ASP A 103 0.54 10.18 2.56
C ASP A 103 0.23 8.77 3.06
N ALA A 104 0.68 7.74 2.35
CA ALA A 104 0.53 6.35 2.76
C ALA A 104 1.25 6.09 4.11
N ILE A 105 2.50 6.54 4.23
CA ILE A 105 3.29 6.41 5.46
C ILE A 105 2.63 7.18 6.61
N ARG A 106 2.16 8.41 6.36
CA ARG A 106 1.50 9.23 7.37
C ARG A 106 0.21 8.56 7.88
N LYS A 107 -0.62 8.06 6.96
CA LYS A 107 -1.85 7.33 7.28
C LYS A 107 -1.55 6.08 8.11
N MET A 108 -0.53 5.32 7.74
CA MET A 108 -0.10 4.13 8.48
C MET A 108 0.24 4.45 9.94
N ARG A 109 1.00 5.54 10.18
CA ARG A 109 1.36 5.96 11.55
C ARG A 109 0.16 6.43 12.35
N SER A 110 -0.78 7.15 11.73
CA SER A 110 -2.04 7.49 12.41
C SER A 110 -2.84 6.24 12.78
N THR A 111 -2.88 5.23 11.90
CA THR A 111 -3.56 3.96 12.19
C THR A 111 -2.86 3.18 13.31
N GLN A 112 -1.53 3.13 13.34
CA GLN A 112 -0.79 2.50 14.45
C GLN A 112 -1.01 3.21 15.80
N GLY A 113 -1.06 4.56 15.79
CA GLY A 113 -1.41 5.34 16.97
C GLY A 113 -2.83 5.06 17.47
N VAL A 114 -3.80 4.99 16.55
CA VAL A 114 -5.20 4.66 16.87
C VAL A 114 -5.34 3.22 17.35
N MET A 115 -4.74 2.23 16.69
CA MET A 115 -4.77 0.83 17.14
C MET A 115 -4.11 0.66 18.51
N GLY A 116 -3.01 1.37 18.77
CA GLY A 116 -2.38 1.38 20.10
C GLY A 116 -3.23 2.05 21.18
N ALA A 117 -4.03 3.06 20.83
CA ALA A 117 -4.99 3.70 21.74
C ALA A 117 -6.24 2.82 21.96
N VAL A 118 -6.78 2.21 20.90
CA VAL A 118 -7.89 1.26 20.97
C VAL A 118 -7.49 0.03 21.78
N GLN A 119 -6.27 -0.49 21.61
CA GLN A 119 -5.78 -1.61 22.41
C GLN A 119 -5.61 -1.24 23.88
N ARG A 120 -5.17 -0.01 24.20
CA ARG A 120 -5.14 0.49 25.58
C ARG A 120 -6.55 0.67 26.16
N LEU A 121 -7.47 1.23 25.39
CA LEU A 121 -8.88 1.35 25.77
C LEU A 121 -9.52 -0.02 25.98
N LEU A 122 -9.24 -1.01 25.13
CA LEU A 122 -9.73 -2.39 25.29
C LEU A 122 -9.14 -3.09 26.51
N LEU A 123 -7.92 -2.73 26.93
CA LEU A 123 -7.31 -3.23 28.17
C LEU A 123 -7.83 -2.48 29.41
N GLU A 124 -8.17 -1.20 29.30
CA GLU A 124 -8.74 -0.37 30.38
C GLU A 124 -10.23 -0.63 30.61
N LEU A 125 -10.99 -1.01 29.57
CA LEU A 125 -12.42 -1.25 29.64
C LEU A 125 -12.82 -2.67 30.08
N GLY A 126 -11.85 -3.56 30.32
CA GLY A 126 -12.12 -4.95 30.70
C GLY A 126 -12.79 -5.75 29.57
N PRO A 127 -12.74 -7.10 29.61
CA PRO A 127 -13.12 -7.92 28.48
C PRO A 127 -14.66 -7.97 28.33
N VAL A 128 -15.19 -7.27 27.34
CA VAL A 128 -16.48 -7.64 26.74
C VAL A 128 -16.18 -8.69 25.65
N GLY A 129 -16.17 -9.96 26.07
CA GLY A 129 -16.45 -11.13 25.23
C GLY A 129 -15.65 -11.29 23.93
N TYR A 130 -14.41 -11.77 24.03
CA TYR A 130 -13.75 -12.43 22.90
C TYR A 130 -14.42 -13.81 22.69
N PHE A 131 -15.12 -14.01 21.57
CA PHE A 131 -15.62 -15.31 21.16
C PHE A 131 -14.43 -16.23 20.79
N PRO A 132 -14.25 -17.40 21.46
CA PRO A 132 -13.30 -18.39 21.00
C PRO A 132 -14.00 -19.30 20.00
N THR A 133 -13.55 -19.31 18.74
CA THR A 133 -13.78 -20.46 17.86
C THR A 133 -12.50 -20.86 17.15
N ARG A 134 -11.70 -21.65 17.86
CA ARG A 134 -11.01 -22.79 17.25
C ARG A 134 -11.14 -24.00 18.18
N GLN A 135 -12.23 -24.74 17.99
CA GLN A 135 -12.22 -26.18 18.25
C GLN A 135 -11.65 -26.88 17.00
N ALA A 136 -10.65 -27.74 17.24
CA ALA A 136 -10.33 -29.01 16.55
C ALA A 136 -8.82 -29.26 16.74
N GLY A 137 -8.32 -30.35 17.35
CA GLY A 137 -8.97 -31.55 17.85
C GLY A 137 -7.99 -32.41 18.66
N TYR A 138 -8.60 -33.14 19.60
CA TYR A 138 -8.30 -34.45 20.21
C TYR A 138 -7.02 -35.26 19.91
N LEU A 139 -6.60 -35.95 21.00
CA LEU A 139 -5.98 -37.31 21.12
C LEU A 139 -4.49 -37.40 20.72
N LEU A 140 -3.55 -37.87 21.56
CA LEU A 140 -3.53 -38.70 22.78
C LEU A 140 -2.41 -38.22 23.71
#